data_AF-A0A7K2YIP1-F1
#
_entry.id   AF-A0A7K2YIP1-F1
#
_cell.length_a   1.000
_cell.length_b   1.000
_cell.length_c   1.000
_cell.angle_alpha   90.00
_cell.angle_beta   90.00
_cell.angle_gamma   90.00
#
_symmetry.space_group_name_H-M   'P 1'
#
loop_
_entity.id
_entity.type
_entity.pdbx_description
1 polymer ?
#
loop_
_entity_poly.entity_id
_entity_poly.type
_entity_poly.pdbx_seq_one_letter_code
_entity_poly.pdbx_strand_id
1 'polypeptide(L)' 'MNVTQQADIFSWRTSTYSQGNGECVEIAPTAAMDTLIRDSKDRAAGSIQASPRAWTALLHSIQG' A
#
# COMPACT_ATOMS: atom_id res chain seq x y z
N MET A 1 -14.18 -19.06 -9.11
CA MET A 1 -12.83 -19.30 -9.66
C MET A 1 -11.89 -18.38 -8.91
N ASN A 2 -10.85 -18.97 -8.30
CA ASN A 2 -9.98 -18.43 -7.24
C ASN A 2 -9.45 -17.01 -7.47
N VAL A 3 -9.85 -16.09 -6.60
CA VAL A 3 -8.96 -14.98 -6.21
C VAL A 3 -8.12 -15.52 -5.06
N THR A 4 -7.01 -16.16 -5.39
CA THR A 4 -5.99 -16.44 -4.38
C THR A 4 -5.56 -15.08 -3.85
N GLN A 5 -5.92 -14.79 -2.60
CA GLN A 5 -5.47 -13.59 -1.92
C GLN A 5 -3.93 -13.52 -2.02
N GLN A 6 -3.43 -12.56 -2.80
CA GLN A 6 -2.01 -12.18 -2.84
C GLN A 6 -1.52 -11.63 -1.47
N ALA A 7 -2.35 -11.71 -0.43
CA ALA A 7 -2.25 -10.96 0.81
C ALA A 7 -1.29 -11.59 1.85
N ASP A 8 -0.93 -12.87 1.74
CA ASP A 8 -0.20 -13.57 2.82
C ASP A 8 1.31 -13.71 2.60
N ILE A 9 1.86 -13.33 1.44
CA ILE A 9 3.33 -13.38 1.18
C ILE A 9 4.06 -12.07 1.49
N PHE A 10 3.33 -10.97 1.69
CA PHE A 10 3.90 -9.65 1.93
C PHE A 10 3.66 -9.22 3.38
N SER A 11 4.68 -8.62 3.99
CA SER A 11 4.61 -8.11 5.36
C SER A 11 3.87 -6.78 5.41
N TRP A 12 2.53 -6.83 5.36
CA TRP A 12 1.67 -5.66 5.44
C TRP A 12 1.75 -4.97 6.80
N ARG A 13 1.80 -3.64 6.78
CA ARG A 13 1.71 -2.79 7.97
C ARG A 13 0.69 -1.68 7.73
N THR A 14 -0.26 -1.57 8.65
CA THR A 14 -1.24 -0.48 8.68
C THR A 14 -0.57 0.82 9.11
N SER A 15 -0.92 1.94 8.47
CA SER A 15 -0.43 3.27 8.85
C SER A 15 -0.92 3.69 10.24
N THR A 16 -0.06 4.33 11.03
CA THR A 16 -0.45 4.91 12.33
C THR A 16 -1.41 6.10 12.17
N TYR A 17 -1.42 6.74 11.00
CA TYR A 17 -2.36 7.80 10.64
C TYR A 17 -3.76 7.28 10.31
N SER A 18 -3.93 5.96 10.21
CA SER A 18 -5.23 5.33 9.97
C SER A 18 -6.10 5.18 11.21
N GLN A 19 -5.74 5.82 12.32
CA GLN A 19 -6.53 5.82 13.55
C GLN A 19 -7.50 7.02 13.57
N GLY A 20 -8.75 6.77 13.97
CA GLY A 20 -9.71 7.80 14.38
C GLY A 20 -10.82 8.13 13.37
N ASN A 21 -10.55 8.18 12.07
CA ASN A 21 -11.50 8.80 11.10
C ASN A 21 -11.84 7.97 9.84
N GLY A 22 -11.42 6.71 9.77
CA GLY A 22 -11.85 5.83 8.69
C GLY A 22 -11.08 5.94 7.36
N GLU A 23 -9.92 6.56 7.36
CA GLU A 23 -8.97 6.48 6.24
C GLU A 23 -7.93 5.40 6.55
N CYS A 24 -8.02 4.24 5.90
CA CYS A 24 -7.24 3.06 6.30
C CYS A 24 -6.32 2.60 5.18
N VAL A 25 -5.02 2.90 5.29
CA VAL A 25 -4.01 2.50 4.31
C VAL A 25 -3.06 1.45 4.91
N GLU A 26 -2.79 0.42 4.13
CA GLU A 26 -1.77 -0.59 4.40
C GLU A 26 -0.65 -0.50 3.37
N ILE A 27 0.59 -0.68 3.82
CA ILE A 27 1.76 -0.76 2.95
C ILE A 27 2.53 -2.06 3.16
N ALA A 28 3.22 -2.55 2.12
CA ALA A 28 4.18 -3.64 2.25
C ALA A 28 5.40 -3.43 1.35
N PRO A 29 6.63 -3.54 1.87
CA PRO A 29 7.83 -3.56 1.04
C PRO A 29 7.95 -4.90 0.31
N THR A 30 8.54 -4.86 -0.89
CA THR A 30 8.84 -6.04 -1.69
C THR A 30 10.36 -6.30 -1.77
N ALA A 31 10.75 -7.51 -2.18
CA ALA A 31 12.16 -7.84 -2.42
C ALA A 31 12.79 -7.02 -3.57
N ALA A 32 11.97 -6.49 -4.48
CA ALA A 32 12.40 -5.65 -5.60
C ALA A 32 12.55 -4.16 -5.24
N MET A 33 12.49 -3.81 -3.95
CA MET A 33 12.48 -2.44 -3.42
C MET A 33 11.25 -1.60 -3.78
N ASP A 34 10.23 -2.19 -4.40
CA ASP A 34 8.96 -1.54 -4.61
C ASP A 34 8.11 -1.55 -3.33
N THR A 35 7.19 -0.59 -3.22
CA THR A 35 6.21 -0.49 -2.14
C THR A 35 4.82 -0.78 -2.66
N LEU A 36 4.15 -1.77 -2.07
CA LEU A 36 2.73 -2.01 -2.30
C LEU A 36 1.89 -1.14 -1.37
N ILE A 37 0.81 -0.58 -1.89
CA ILE A 37 -0.12 0.29 -1.17
C ILE A 37 -1.53 -0.21 -1.46
N ARG A 38 -2.37 -0.36 -0.43
CA ARG A 38 -3.78 -0.72 -0.62
C ARG A 38 -4.69 -0.06 0.41
N ASP A 39 -5.97 -0.04 0.08
CA ASP A 39 -7.03 0.26 1.03
C ASP A 39 -7.21 -0.95 1.96
N SER A 40 -7.17 -0.69 3.27
CA SER A 40 -7.38 -1.72 4.28
C SER A 40 -8.84 -2.18 4.32
N LYS A 41 -9.77 -1.34 3.87
CA LYS A 41 -11.22 -1.58 3.86
C LYS A 41 -11.69 -2.29 2.60
N ASP A 42 -10.98 -2.14 1.49
CA ASP A 42 -11.26 -2.83 0.24
C ASP A 42 -10.01 -3.56 -0.28
N ARG A 43 -9.61 -4.61 0.45
CA ARG A 43 -8.48 -5.45 0.07
C ARG A 43 -8.72 -6.21 -1.25
N ALA A 44 -9.98 -6.39 -1.64
CA ALA A 44 -10.36 -7.10 -2.86
C ALA A 44 -10.13 -6.26 -4.12
N ALA A 45 -10.14 -4.94 -4.01
CA ALA A 45 -9.76 -4.02 -5.09
C ALA A 45 -8.29 -4.14 -5.51
N GLY A 46 -7.45 -4.81 -4.71
CA GLY A 46 -6.03 -5.05 -5.01
C GLY A 46 -5.10 -4.00 -4.42
N SER A 47 -3.90 -3.88 -5.00
CA SER A 47 -2.84 -2.99 -4.51
C SER A 47 -2.14 -2.27 -5.66
N ILE A 48 -1.71 -1.04 -5.41
CA ILE A 48 -0.85 -0.27 -6.31
C ILE A 48 0.61 -0.57 -5.93
N GLN A 49 1.45 -0.82 -6.94
CA GLN A 49 2.90 -0.97 -6.77
C GLN A 49 3.60 0.34 -7.15
N ALA A 50 4.30 0.94 -6.20
CA ALA A 50 5.09 2.14 -6.40
C ALA A 50 6.59 1.78 -6.39
N SER A 51 7.28 2.11 -7.48
CA SER A 51 8.74 2.04 -7.49
C SER A 51 9.34 3.16 -6.64
N PRO A 52 10.61 3.04 -6.19
CA PRO A 52 11.27 4.10 -5.42
C PRO A 52 11.19 5.46 -6.12
N ARG A 53 11.39 5.50 -7.45
CA ARG A 53 11.30 6.73 -8.24
C ARG A 53 9.88 7.32 -8.25
N ALA A 54 8.87 6.48 -8.43
CA ALA A 54 7.47 6.93 -8.43
C ALA A 54 7.06 7.44 -7.04
N TRP A 55 7.51 6.78 -5.99
CA TRP A 55 7.27 7.20 -4.61
C TRP A 55 7.89 8.56 -4.30
N THR A 56 9.16 8.77 -4.65
CA THR A 56 9.81 10.09 -4.49
C THR A 56 9.11 11.18 -5.28
N ALA A 57 8.71 10.90 -6.54
CA ALA A 57 7.99 11.86 -7.36
C ALA A 57 6.63 12.24 -6.75
N LEU A 58 5.90 11.25 -6.23
CA LEU A 58 4.64 11.48 -5.51
C LEU A 58 4.87 12.42 -4.32
N LEU A 59 5.84 12.12 -3.45
CA LEU A 59 6.13 12.95 -2.28
C LEU A 59 6.45 14.39 -2.66
N HIS A 60 7.27 14.62 -3.69
CA HIS A 60 7.55 15.97 -4.19
C HIS A 60 6.31 16.68 -4.75
N SER A 61 5.32 15.95 -5.26
CA SER A 61 4.09 16.55 -5.80
C SER A 61 3.06 16.92 -4.72
N ILE A 62 3.11 16.27 -3.55
CA ILE A 62 2.14 16.47 -2.46
C ILE A 62 2.72 17.24 -1.27
N GLN A 63 4.04 17.33 -1.16
CA GLN A 63 4.73 18.23 -0.23
C GLN A 63 4.95 19.56 -0.93
N GLY A 64 4.02 20.49 -0.71
CA GLY A 64 4.20 21.93 -1.00
C GLY A 64 4.93 22.62 0.13
#